data_AF-A0AAW8UR07-F1
#
_entry.id   AF-A0AAW8UR07-F1
#
_cell.length_a   1.000
_cell.length_b   1.000
_cell.length_c   1.000
_cell.angle_alpha   90.00
_cell.angle_beta   90.00
_cell.angle_gamma   90.00
#
_symmetry.space_group_name_H-M   'P 1'
#
loop_
_entity.id
_entity.type
_entity.pdbx_description
1 polymer ?
#
loop_
_entity_poly.entity_id
_entity_poly.type
_entity_poly.pdbx_seq_one_letter_code
_entity_poly.pdbx_strand_id
1 'polypeptide(L)'
;MGNRSIGRLILIKNSIVLAEVFNNIDNYINTFDGTRFVGEIGTYVSIYELGRTLIAEVLSAESSQHASNAPLAKPNASRIISLRLIGEITNSEFFFGVSKMPLLYSEIHIVTNEELNVMLDVSNSEITVSDSNTRVSKFSLGKSVLFSEYDVKVDLDKFFGYHSAIFGNTGSVINNVPNATTALPSLNFVSLI
;
A
#
# COMPACT_ATOMS: atom_id res chain seq x y z
N MET A 1 15.71 12.19 -6.49
CA MET A 1 14.49 11.64 -5.86
C MET A 1 13.32 12.12 -6.70
N GLY A 2 12.65 11.21 -7.42
CA GLY A 2 11.52 11.57 -8.27
C GLY A 2 10.36 12.09 -7.43
N ASN A 3 9.65 13.10 -7.93
CA ASN A 3 8.45 13.60 -7.27
C ASN A 3 7.37 12.51 -7.31
N ARG A 4 7.08 11.91 -6.16
CA ARG A 4 6.04 10.88 -6.00
C ARG A 4 4.73 11.43 -5.44
N SER A 5 4.64 12.76 -5.31
CA SER A 5 3.42 13.47 -4.96
C SER A 5 2.46 13.38 -6.14
N ILE A 6 1.25 12.88 -5.88
CA ILE A 6 0.25 12.58 -6.92
C ILE A 6 -0.95 13.50 -6.85
N GLY A 7 -1.12 14.19 -5.73
CA GLY A 7 -2.30 15.00 -5.49
C GLY A 7 -2.32 15.59 -4.10
N ARG A 8 -3.48 16.10 -3.71
CA ARG A 8 -3.69 16.72 -2.40
C ARG A 8 -5.07 16.39 -1.84
N LEU A 9 -5.19 16.44 -0.52
CA LEU A 9 -6.48 16.27 0.16
C LEU A 9 -7.39 17.47 -0.10
N ILE A 10 -8.66 17.20 -0.44
CA ILE A 10 -9.67 18.24 -0.70
C ILE A 10 -10.84 18.18 0.28
N LEU A 11 -11.11 17.02 0.86
CA LEU A 11 -12.21 16.82 1.80
C LEU A 11 -11.82 15.78 2.84
N ILE A 12 -12.17 16.04 4.09
CA ILE A 12 -12.10 15.07 5.19
C ILE A 12 -13.49 15.00 5.79
N LYS A 13 -14.15 13.85 5.66
CA LYS A 13 -15.51 13.64 6.16
C LYS A 13 -15.62 12.28 6.83
N ASN A 14 -15.85 12.28 8.14
CA ASN A 14 -15.97 11.07 8.94
C ASN A 14 -14.71 10.18 8.79
N SER A 15 -14.85 8.98 8.22
CA SER A 15 -13.78 8.00 7.99
C SER A 15 -13.23 8.02 6.55
N ILE A 16 -13.78 8.88 5.68
CA ILE A 16 -13.40 8.97 4.27
C ILE A 16 -12.72 10.30 4.01
N VAL A 17 -11.60 10.23 3.30
CA VAL A 17 -10.84 11.37 2.83
C VAL A 17 -10.89 11.39 1.31
N LEU A 18 -11.15 12.55 0.71
CA LEU A 18 -11.06 12.70 -0.74
C LEU A 18 -9.78 13.45 -1.09
N ALA A 19 -9.10 12.98 -2.12
CA ALA A 19 -7.95 13.62 -2.71
C ALA A 19 -8.18 13.93 -4.18
N GLU A 20 -7.71 15.09 -4.62
CA GLU A 20 -7.66 15.48 -6.03
C GLU A 20 -6.26 15.14 -6.56
N VAL A 21 -6.21 14.36 -7.63
CA VAL A 21 -4.96 14.03 -8.34
C VAL A 21 -4.57 15.20 -9.22
N PHE A 22 -3.29 15.56 -9.25
CA PHE A 22 -2.82 16.65 -10.10
C PHE A 22 -3.02 16.34 -11.60
N ASN A 23 -3.31 17.38 -12.39
CA ASN A 23 -3.64 17.23 -13.82
C ASN A 23 -2.46 16.74 -14.68
N ASN A 24 -1.22 16.93 -14.22
CA ASN A 24 0.01 16.56 -14.92
C ASN A 24 0.56 15.19 -14.52
N ILE A 25 -0.17 14.43 -13.70
CA ILE A 25 0.23 13.10 -13.25
C ILE A 25 -0.31 12.07 -14.25
N ASP A 26 0.56 11.22 -14.79
CA ASP A 26 0.11 10.11 -15.64
C ASP A 26 -0.68 9.07 -14.84
N ASN A 27 -1.25 8.06 -15.50
CA ASN A 27 -1.96 6.97 -14.82
C ASN A 27 -1.02 6.05 -14.03
N TYR A 28 0.29 6.19 -14.20
CA TYR A 28 1.31 5.45 -13.47
C TYR A 28 2.50 6.35 -13.16
N ILE A 29 3.24 6.00 -12.12
CA ILE A 29 4.49 6.66 -11.72
C ILE A 29 5.57 5.60 -11.63
N ASN A 30 6.72 5.90 -12.25
CA ASN A 30 7.92 5.11 -12.07
C ASN A 30 8.65 5.63 -10.84
N THR A 31 8.64 4.82 -9.79
CA THR A 31 9.43 5.05 -8.58
C THR A 31 10.72 4.22 -8.63
N PHE A 32 11.64 4.46 -7.71
CA PHE A 32 12.81 3.58 -7.54
C PHE A 32 12.40 2.13 -7.18
N ASP A 33 11.25 2.00 -6.52
CA ASP A 33 10.67 0.74 -6.05
C ASP A 33 9.82 0.02 -7.12
N GLY A 34 9.81 0.55 -8.35
CA GLY A 34 9.06 0.02 -9.49
C GLY A 34 7.92 0.94 -9.96
N THR A 35 7.17 0.46 -10.94
CA THR A 35 6.00 1.16 -11.48
C THR A 35 4.79 0.97 -10.56
N ARG A 36 4.04 2.05 -10.33
CA ARG A 36 2.84 2.07 -9.49
C ARG A 36 1.72 2.81 -10.22
N PHE A 37 0.51 2.25 -10.25
CA PHE A 37 -0.64 2.91 -10.86
C PHE A 37 -1.28 3.90 -9.89
N VAL A 38 -1.71 5.04 -10.42
CA VAL A 38 -2.33 6.12 -9.65
C VAL A 38 -3.82 5.84 -9.51
N GLY A 39 -4.30 5.72 -8.27
CA GLY A 39 -5.72 5.50 -7.98
C GLY A 39 -6.20 4.06 -8.14
N GLU A 40 -5.30 3.08 -8.17
CA GLU A 40 -5.65 1.66 -8.18
C GLU A 40 -6.28 1.24 -6.86
N ILE A 41 -7.46 0.62 -6.91
CA ILE A 41 -8.24 0.22 -5.72
C ILE A 41 -7.49 -0.86 -4.92
N GLY A 42 -7.46 -0.71 -3.60
CA GLY A 42 -6.75 -1.61 -2.68
C GLY A 42 -5.26 -1.29 -2.54
N THR A 43 -4.73 -0.32 -3.30
CA THR A 43 -3.36 0.18 -3.07
C THR A 43 -3.31 1.18 -1.91
N TYR A 44 -2.10 1.51 -1.49
CA TYR A 44 -1.87 2.46 -0.40
C TYR A 44 -1.20 3.74 -0.89
N VAL A 45 -1.49 4.84 -0.20
CA VAL A 45 -0.85 6.14 -0.36
C VAL A 45 -0.35 6.63 0.99
N SER A 46 0.69 7.45 0.96
CA SER A 46 1.33 8.04 2.14
C SER A 46 1.03 9.53 2.21
N ILE A 47 0.74 10.03 3.41
CA ILE A 47 0.57 11.46 3.72
C ILE A 47 1.61 11.85 4.76
N TYR A 48 2.54 12.72 4.40
CA TYR A 48 3.62 13.14 5.31
C TYR A 48 3.19 14.31 6.18
N GLU A 49 3.41 14.15 7.47
CA GLU A 49 3.26 15.22 8.45
C GLU A 49 4.50 15.27 9.35
N LEU A 50 4.63 16.35 10.12
CA LEU A 50 5.78 16.51 11.01
C LEU A 50 5.75 15.42 12.09
N GLY A 51 6.73 14.52 12.03
CA GLY A 51 6.94 13.46 13.02
C GLY A 51 6.10 12.20 12.83
N ARG A 52 5.29 12.11 11.75
CA ARG A 52 4.50 10.92 11.44
C ARG A 52 4.16 10.82 9.94
N THR A 53 3.88 9.61 9.48
CA THR A 53 3.37 9.36 8.13
C THR A 53 2.04 8.63 8.23
N LEU A 54 0.98 9.16 7.66
CA LEU A 54 -0.30 8.44 7.60
C LEU A 54 -0.32 7.52 6.39
N ILE A 55 -0.84 6.31 6.56
CA ILE A 55 -1.08 5.35 5.48
C ILE A 55 -2.58 5.26 5.22
N ALA A 56 -2.97 5.44 3.97
CA ALA A 56 -4.36 5.37 3.54
C ALA A 56 -4.52 4.39 2.38
N GLU A 57 -5.61 3.64 2.38
CA GLU A 57 -6.00 2.74 1.30
C GLU A 57 -6.88 3.47 0.28
N VAL A 58 -6.64 3.21 -1.00
CA VAL A 58 -7.46 3.67 -2.11
C VAL A 58 -8.73 2.82 -2.21
N LEU A 59 -9.89 3.44 -1.98
CA LEU A 59 -11.20 2.78 -2.07
C LEU A 59 -11.83 2.89 -3.46
N SER A 60 -11.66 4.04 -4.10
CA SER A 60 -12.20 4.30 -5.43
C SER A 60 -11.43 5.44 -6.10
N ALA A 61 -11.44 5.42 -7.43
CA ALA A 61 -10.99 6.53 -8.26
C ALA A 61 -12.11 6.89 -9.24
N GLU A 62 -12.49 8.16 -9.25
CA GLU A 62 -13.54 8.70 -10.10
C GLU A 62 -13.01 9.89 -10.90
N SER A 63 -13.60 10.11 -12.08
CA SER A 63 -13.32 11.28 -12.90
C SER A 63 -14.53 12.19 -12.85
N SER A 64 -14.39 13.33 -12.19
CA SER A 64 -15.41 14.38 -12.22
C SER A 64 -15.20 15.21 -13.47
N GLN A 65 -16.16 15.16 -14.39
CA GLN A 65 -16.17 16.03 -15.55
C GLN A 65 -16.90 17.32 -15.20
N HIS A 66 -16.17 18.43 -15.17
CA HIS A 66 -16.81 19.74 -15.14
C HIS A 66 -17.16 20.14 -16.56
N ALA A 67 -18.42 19.92 -16.94
CA ALA A 67 -18.98 20.46 -18.16
C ALA A 67 -19.04 21.99 -18.02
N SER A 68 -18.06 22.68 -18.61
CA SER A 68 -18.11 24.12 -18.77
C SER A 68 -19.11 24.44 -19.90
N ASN A 69 -20.14 25.25 -19.59
CA ASN A 69 -21.13 25.72 -20.57
C ASN A 69 -20.58 26.74 -21.60
N ALA A 70 -19.28 27.00 -21.60
CA ALA A 70 -18.65 27.87 -22.58
C ALA A 70 -18.32 27.12 -23.88
N PRO A 71 -18.70 27.64 -25.06
CA PRO A 71 -18.30 27.05 -26.33
C PRO A 71 -16.77 27.07 -26.45
N LEU A 72 -16.16 25.93 -26.84
CA LEU A 72 -14.72 25.67 -26.94
C LEU A 72 -13.96 25.45 -25.61
N ALA A 73 -14.64 25.28 -24.47
CA ALA A 73 -13.94 24.91 -23.25
C ALA A 73 -13.37 23.49 -23.35
N LYS A 74 -12.07 23.33 -23.05
CA LYS A 74 -11.49 22.00 -22.86
C LYS A 74 -12.25 21.31 -21.73
N PRO A 75 -12.64 20.04 -21.89
CA PRO A 75 -13.18 19.26 -20.78
C PRO A 75 -12.12 19.18 -19.68
N ASN A 76 -12.36 19.88 -18.58
CA ASN A 76 -11.53 19.81 -17.38
C ASN A 76 -12.06 18.65 -16.54
N ALA A 77 -11.42 17.49 -16.68
CA ALA A 77 -11.71 16.33 -15.87
C ALA A 77 -10.77 16.33 -14.65
N SER A 78 -11.31 16.48 -13.45
CA SER A 78 -10.56 16.31 -12.21
C SER A 78 -10.67 14.84 -11.77
N ARG A 79 -9.55 14.18 -11.54
CA ARG A 79 -9.52 12.83 -10.97
C ARG A 79 -9.57 12.92 -9.46
N ILE A 80 -10.59 12.33 -8.87
CA ILE A 80 -10.80 12.28 -7.42
C ILE A 80 -10.58 10.85 -6.95
N ILE A 81 -9.85 10.69 -5.85
CA ILE A 81 -9.61 9.41 -5.19
C ILE A 81 -10.23 9.45 -3.80
N SER A 82 -11.02 8.42 -3.47
CA SER A 82 -11.50 8.21 -2.10
C SER A 82 -10.52 7.34 -1.33
N LEU A 83 -10.15 7.80 -0.15
CA LEU A 83 -9.15 7.20 0.71
C LEU A 83 -9.76 6.83 2.06
N ARG A 84 -9.30 5.71 2.63
CA ARG A 84 -9.55 5.30 4.01
C ARG A 84 -8.24 5.28 4.78
N LEU A 85 -8.18 6.03 5.87
CA LEU A 85 -7.01 6.01 6.76
C LEU A 85 -6.92 4.65 7.45
N ILE A 86 -5.79 3.97 7.32
CA ILE A 86 -5.54 2.64 7.90
C ILE A 86 -4.76 2.77 9.20
N GLY A 87 -3.74 3.63 9.21
CA GLY A 87 -2.89 3.82 10.37
C GLY A 87 -1.86 4.92 10.18
N GLU A 88 -0.96 5.04 11.14
CA GLU A 88 0.16 5.96 11.11
C GLU A 88 1.48 5.28 11.46
N ILE A 89 2.54 5.69 10.77
CA ILE A 89 3.92 5.32 11.06
C ILE A 89 4.54 6.43 11.90
N THR A 90 5.03 6.05 13.07
CA THR A 90 5.70 6.95 14.01
C THR A 90 6.93 6.23 14.56
N ASN A 91 8.09 6.89 14.60
CA ASN A 91 9.35 6.27 15.07
C ASN A 91 9.66 4.92 14.39
N SER A 92 9.38 4.80 13.09
CA SER A 92 9.56 3.56 12.31
C SER A 92 8.70 2.37 12.74
N GLU A 93 7.64 2.61 13.52
CA GLU A 93 6.65 1.61 13.91
C GLU A 93 5.27 1.99 13.37
N PHE A 94 4.50 0.98 12.95
CA PHE A 94 3.15 1.18 12.43
C PHE A 94 2.10 0.96 13.52
N PHE A 95 1.15 1.89 13.61
CA PHE A 95 0.02 1.82 14.52
C PHE A 95 -1.30 1.87 13.72
N PHE A 96 -2.21 0.96 14.03
CA PHE A 96 -3.55 0.98 13.45
C PHE A 96 -4.36 2.16 13.98
N GLY A 97 -5.10 2.80 13.06
CA GLY A 97 -5.82 4.03 13.34
C GLY A 97 -4.90 5.26 13.32
N VAL A 98 -5.51 6.44 13.21
CA VAL A 98 -4.79 7.71 13.19
C VAL A 98 -5.04 8.48 14.48
N SER A 99 -3.98 9.04 15.07
CA SER A 99 -4.12 9.80 16.33
C SER A 99 -4.79 11.15 16.11
N LYS A 100 -4.62 11.75 14.92
CA LYS A 100 -5.30 12.98 14.50
C LYS A 100 -5.54 12.96 13.00
N MET A 101 -6.66 13.52 12.56
CA MET A 101 -6.96 13.68 11.13
C MET A 101 -5.88 14.50 10.41
N PRO A 102 -5.60 14.18 9.14
CA PRO A 102 -4.66 14.97 8.35
C PRO A 102 -5.16 16.39 8.13
N LEU A 103 -4.26 17.28 7.73
CA LEU A 103 -4.64 18.62 7.29
C LEU A 103 -5.29 18.60 5.89
N LEU A 104 -6.22 19.52 5.67
CA LEU A 104 -6.69 19.80 4.31
C LEU A 104 -5.52 20.28 3.45
N TYR A 105 -5.53 19.92 2.17
CA TYR A 105 -4.50 20.23 1.20
C TYR A 105 -3.13 19.58 1.45
N SER A 106 -3.00 18.68 2.44
CA SER A 106 -1.83 17.83 2.55
C SER A 106 -1.63 17.02 1.27
N GLU A 107 -0.36 16.88 0.86
CA GLU A 107 -0.02 16.13 -0.33
C GLU A 107 -0.10 14.62 -0.08
N ILE A 108 -0.68 13.91 -1.06
CA ILE A 108 -0.69 12.45 -1.10
C ILE A 108 0.43 11.95 -2.00
N HIS A 109 1.07 10.87 -1.58
CA HIS A 109 2.21 10.29 -2.25
C HIS A 109 1.99 8.80 -2.51
N ILE A 110 2.60 8.27 -3.57
CA ILE A 110 2.69 6.82 -3.74
C ILE A 110 3.47 6.22 -2.56
N VAL A 111 2.92 5.15 -1.99
CA VAL A 111 3.55 4.38 -0.91
C VAL A 111 4.86 3.77 -1.38
N THR A 112 5.87 3.79 -0.52
CA THR A 112 7.18 3.16 -0.78
C THR A 112 7.24 1.73 -0.29
N ASN A 113 8.19 0.95 -0.80
CA ASN A 113 8.44 -0.40 -0.28
C ASN A 113 8.87 -0.38 1.19
N GLU A 114 9.60 0.66 1.63
CA GLU A 114 9.99 0.85 3.03
C GLU A 114 8.77 1.02 3.94
N GLU A 115 7.80 1.83 3.54
CA GLU A 115 6.56 2.05 4.29
C GLU A 115 5.68 0.80 4.32
N LEU A 116 5.60 0.06 3.21
CA LEU A 116 4.94 -1.25 3.18
C LEU A 116 5.63 -2.24 4.14
N ASN A 117 6.96 -2.24 4.18
CA ASN A 117 7.72 -3.11 5.08
C ASN A 117 7.43 -2.80 6.55
N VAL A 118 7.34 -1.51 6.91
CA VAL A 118 7.00 -1.07 8.27
C VAL A 118 5.54 -1.39 8.60
N MET A 119 4.61 -1.10 7.69
CA MET A 119 3.18 -1.37 7.87
C MET A 119 2.89 -2.86 8.09
N LEU A 120 3.55 -3.72 7.32
CA LEU A 120 3.35 -5.17 7.37
C LEU A 120 4.25 -5.87 8.40
N ASP A 121 5.09 -5.11 9.12
CA ASP A 121 6.10 -5.66 10.04
C ASP A 121 6.95 -6.74 9.37
N VAL A 122 7.60 -6.41 8.25
CA VAL A 122 8.44 -7.35 7.47
C VAL A 122 9.86 -6.86 7.20
N SER A 123 10.30 -5.79 7.88
CA SER A 123 11.58 -5.12 7.65
C SER A 123 12.82 -6.01 7.83
N ASN A 124 12.78 -6.97 8.76
CA ASN A 124 13.92 -7.86 9.07
C ASN A 124 13.60 -9.33 8.76
N SER A 125 14.25 -9.91 7.75
CA SER A 125 14.05 -11.31 7.35
C SER A 125 14.91 -12.33 8.11
N GLU A 126 15.97 -11.89 8.78
CA GLU A 126 16.87 -12.73 9.56
C GLU A 126 17.07 -12.15 10.96
N ILE A 127 17.12 -13.02 11.97
CA ILE A 127 17.42 -12.68 13.36
C ILE A 127 18.73 -13.37 13.74
N THR A 128 19.68 -12.63 14.29
CA THR A 128 20.91 -13.19 14.86
C THR A 128 20.57 -13.89 16.17
N VAL A 129 20.81 -15.20 16.24
CA VAL A 129 20.52 -16.02 17.43
C VAL A 129 21.77 -16.21 18.29
N SER A 130 22.96 -16.16 17.69
CA SER A 130 24.27 -16.18 18.37
C SER A 130 25.35 -15.56 17.48
N ASP A 131 26.55 -15.32 18.02
CA ASP A 131 27.69 -14.61 17.39
C ASP A 131 28.09 -15.09 15.97
N SER A 132 27.55 -16.23 15.51
CA SER A 132 27.79 -16.78 14.16
C SER A 132 26.56 -17.42 13.49
N ASN A 133 25.37 -17.43 14.12
CA ASN A 133 24.20 -18.13 13.58
C ASN A 133 23.03 -17.16 13.38
N THR A 134 22.53 -17.08 12.15
CA THR A 134 21.28 -16.39 11.83
C THR A 134 20.15 -17.41 11.64
N ARG A 135 18.95 -17.03 12.07
CA ARG A 135 17.71 -17.77 11.81
C ARG A 135 16.84 -16.95 10.88
N VAL A 136 16.33 -17.58 9.83
CA VAL A 136 15.28 -17.00 8.99
C VAL A 136 14.03 -16.85 9.84
N SER A 137 13.60 -15.61 10.04
CA SER A 137 12.39 -15.28 10.81
C SER A 137 11.21 -14.95 9.90
N LYS A 138 11.47 -14.43 8.69
CA LYS A 138 10.43 -14.06 7.73
C LYS A 138 10.70 -14.69 6.38
N PHE A 139 9.66 -15.23 5.75
CA PHE A 139 9.74 -15.92 4.47
C PHE A 139 8.79 -15.27 3.43
N SER A 140 9.25 -15.21 2.18
CA SER A 140 8.52 -14.65 1.03
C SER A 140 7.39 -15.58 0.58
N LEU A 141 6.15 -15.13 0.71
CA LEU A 141 4.99 -15.85 0.17
C LEU A 141 4.84 -15.69 -1.34
N GLY A 142 5.42 -14.64 -1.92
CA GLY A 142 5.33 -14.33 -3.34
C GLY A 142 5.13 -12.84 -3.60
N LYS A 143 4.65 -12.51 -4.79
CA LYS A 143 4.47 -11.12 -5.22
C LYS A 143 3.04 -10.65 -4.97
N SER A 144 2.88 -9.39 -4.61
CA SER A 144 1.56 -8.78 -4.57
C SER A 144 1.05 -8.54 -5.99
N VAL A 145 -0.25 -8.78 -6.23
CA VAL A 145 -0.88 -8.42 -7.52
C VAL A 145 -0.91 -6.91 -7.73
N LEU A 146 -1.12 -6.16 -6.65
CA LEU A 146 -1.22 -4.70 -6.64
C LEU A 146 0.16 -4.03 -6.59
N PHE A 147 1.17 -4.75 -6.10
CA PHE A 147 2.55 -4.30 -6.04
C PHE A 147 3.46 -5.37 -6.66
N SER A 148 3.49 -5.44 -8.00
CA SER A 148 4.21 -6.50 -8.74
C SER A 148 5.70 -6.61 -8.43
N GLU A 149 6.31 -5.49 -8.02
CA GLU A 149 7.73 -5.39 -7.64
C GLU A 149 7.94 -5.43 -6.12
N TYR A 150 6.91 -5.80 -5.35
CA TYR A 150 6.97 -5.96 -3.90
C TYR A 150 6.84 -7.43 -3.52
N ASP A 151 7.77 -7.87 -2.68
CA ASP A 151 7.82 -9.23 -2.15
C ASP A 151 7.06 -9.30 -0.82
N VAL A 152 5.93 -10.01 -0.81
CA VAL A 152 5.09 -10.18 0.37
C VAL A 152 5.73 -11.23 1.28
N LYS A 153 6.06 -10.84 2.51
CA LYS A 153 6.70 -11.70 3.49
C LYS A 153 5.78 -11.94 4.68
N VAL A 154 5.98 -13.05 5.37
CA VAL A 154 5.31 -13.35 6.65
C VAL A 154 6.31 -13.80 7.69
N ASP A 155 6.02 -13.46 8.95
CA ASP A 155 6.76 -13.95 10.10
C ASP A 155 6.41 -15.43 10.37
N LEU A 156 7.43 -16.28 10.35
CA LEU A 156 7.27 -17.73 10.51
C LEU A 156 6.76 -18.11 11.90
N ASP A 157 7.26 -17.47 12.94
CA ASP A 157 6.87 -17.78 14.31
C ASP A 157 5.42 -17.37 14.54
N LYS A 158 4.98 -16.22 14.01
CA LYS A 158 3.58 -15.81 14.08
C LYS A 158 2.68 -16.72 13.24
N PHE A 159 3.08 -17.03 12.00
CA PHE A 159 2.28 -17.82 11.06
C PHE A 159 2.06 -19.27 11.56
N PHE A 160 3.10 -19.92 12.08
CA PHE A 160 2.99 -21.29 12.60
C PHE A 160 2.62 -21.36 14.10
N GLY A 161 2.82 -20.29 14.86
CA GLY A 161 2.57 -20.25 16.31
C GLY A 161 1.15 -19.87 16.72
N TYR A 162 0.41 -19.10 15.91
CA TYR A 162 -0.93 -18.58 16.27
C TYR A 162 -2.09 -19.21 15.48
N HIS A 163 -1.94 -20.43 14.95
CA HIS A 163 -2.93 -21.10 14.09
C HIS A 163 -3.36 -20.28 12.87
N SER A 164 -2.73 -20.52 11.72
CA SER A 164 -3.10 -19.87 10.46
C SER A 164 -4.12 -20.68 9.66
N ALA A 165 -4.97 -19.99 8.89
CA ALA A 165 -5.88 -20.60 7.93
C ALA A 165 -5.76 -19.90 6.57
N ILE A 166 -5.73 -20.69 5.49
CA ILE A 166 -5.72 -20.19 4.11
C ILE A 166 -7.09 -20.47 3.50
N PHE A 167 -7.78 -19.43 3.05
CA PHE A 167 -9.08 -19.52 2.41
C PHE A 167 -8.98 -19.11 0.94
N GLY A 168 -9.67 -19.84 0.07
CA GLY A 168 -9.75 -19.51 -1.36
C GLY A 168 -11.04 -20.06 -1.96
N ASN A 169 -11.59 -19.34 -2.94
CA ASN A 169 -12.73 -19.83 -3.70
C ASN A 169 -12.30 -21.04 -4.56
N THR A 170 -13.21 -21.95 -4.86
CA THR A 170 -12.95 -23.17 -5.64
C THR A 170 -12.28 -22.82 -6.97
N GLY A 171 -11.08 -23.37 -7.23
CA GLY A 171 -10.25 -23.05 -8.39
C GLY A 171 -9.10 -22.05 -8.12
N SER A 172 -9.06 -21.44 -6.94
CA SER A 172 -7.87 -20.73 -6.45
C SER A 172 -6.81 -21.77 -6.05
N VAL A 173 -5.56 -21.56 -6.44
CA VAL A 173 -4.46 -22.51 -6.27
C VAL A 173 -4.06 -22.62 -4.79
N ILE A 174 -4.83 -23.39 -4.00
CA ILE A 174 -4.51 -23.77 -2.61
C ILE A 174 -3.49 -24.94 -2.61
N ASN A 175 -3.42 -25.68 -3.71
CA ASN A 175 -2.72 -26.96 -3.83
C ASN A 175 -1.19 -26.83 -3.94
N ASN A 176 -0.66 -25.60 -3.97
CA ASN A 176 0.74 -25.32 -4.31
C ASN A 176 1.52 -24.71 -3.14
N VAL A 177 1.09 -24.95 -1.89
CA VAL A 177 1.90 -24.74 -0.69
C VAL A 177 2.77 -25.99 -0.51
N PRO A 178 4.04 -26.03 -0.93
CA PRO A 178 4.91 -27.18 -0.79
C PRO A 178 5.28 -27.36 0.69
N ASN A 179 5.56 -28.61 1.05
CA ASN A 179 6.32 -28.94 2.24
C ASN A 179 7.55 -28.01 2.35
N ALA A 180 7.88 -27.59 3.58
CA ALA A 180 8.86 -26.56 3.95
C ALA A 180 10.33 -26.79 3.50
N THR A 181 10.58 -27.66 2.53
CA THR A 181 11.90 -28.06 2.02
C THR A 181 12.14 -27.71 0.55
N THR A 182 11.15 -27.19 -0.17
CA THR A 182 11.31 -26.78 -1.58
C THR A 182 10.79 -25.37 -1.79
N ALA A 183 11.64 -24.49 -2.36
CA ALA A 183 11.31 -23.11 -2.68
C ALA A 183 9.95 -23.00 -3.40
N LEU A 184 9.08 -22.16 -2.85
CA LEU A 184 7.72 -21.93 -3.35
C LEU A 184 7.76 -21.21 -4.70
N PRO A 185 6.96 -21.64 -5.70
CA PRO A 185 6.66 -20.80 -6.83
C PRO A 185 5.78 -19.62 -6.37
N SER A 186 6.01 -18.45 -6.97
CA SER A 186 5.39 -17.17 -6.62
C SER A 186 3.85 -17.27 -6.56
N LEU A 187 3.29 -17.12 -5.36
CA LEU A 187 1.85 -16.95 -5.17
C LEU A 187 1.50 -15.46 -5.28
N ASN A 188 0.44 -15.17 -6.03
CA ASN A 188 -0.12 -13.84 -6.18
C ASN A 188 -1.14 -13.61 -5.05
N PHE A 189 -0.77 -12.85 -4.01
CA PHE A 189 -1.66 -12.54 -2.89
C PHE A 189 -2.38 -11.21 -3.11
N VAL A 190 -3.70 -11.21 -2.86
CA VAL A 190 -4.57 -10.03 -2.96
C VAL A 190 -4.91 -9.44 -1.58
N SER A 191 -4.74 -10.19 -0.48
CA SER A 191 -4.96 -9.69 0.88
C SER A 191 -4.46 -10.70 1.92
N LEU A 192 -3.57 -10.29 2.83
CA LEU A 192 -3.43 -10.90 4.15
C LEU A 192 -3.91 -9.84 5.15
N ILE A 193 -4.93 -10.19 5.94
CA ILE A 193 -5.38 -9.43 7.12
C ILE A 193 -4.89 -10.18 8.34
#